data_AF-B0CE25-F1
#
_entry.id   AF-B0CE25-F1
#
_cell.length_a   1.000
_cell.length_b   1.000
_cell.length_c   1.000
_cell.angle_alpha   90.00
_cell.angle_beta   90.00
_cell.angle_gamma   90.00
#
_symmetry.space_group_name_H-M   'P 1'
#
loop_
_entity.id
_entity.type
_entity.pdbx_description
1 polymer ?
#
loop_
_entity_poly.entity_id
_entity_poly.type
_entity_poly.pdbx_seq_one_letter_code
_entity_poly.pdbx_strand_id
1 'polypeptide(L)'
;MAFATAFLPRIITSVGVPKPLNFLHFIAVPFACILAISQSKSKDPKQINISWLVIGGLLVYLTIMTASALINQAGIINLVVDYLLKVEPFLLLLAITSIPLSIQSYEFIRKWLIRFCFTHIFLIYSQYFLFIVLGRHPKAGNPDYVQGIFYESGSGHVVGASVGLTFGLYYFFFAKAAPTWMRISVLFATFWGMLLADAKQVLFTFIIAGGILFLSKTKDIIETLKYLIPGLILGVIFLWCVQNVPAFGAFNTWMRPEIYGSDGEATLLKMASLRIIPTFYESPLNMFLGLGPGHTVGRLGGWMLREYEDLLAPLGSSIHPASGAVWGAVGESWLGDQSSMFSPLFGWAGIWGDTGLFGLLSYLFLYMLVFFYLCRDDFSKFCWLTVFAHGLIFSQMEEPGFMLFIIMIIGLQWQHKRISELHLKDLQYSAYSRNY
;
A
#
# COMPACT_ATOMS: atom_id res chain seq x y z
N MET A 1 -0.99 18.92 0.02
CA MET A 1 0.34 19.09 -0.60
C MET A 1 1.23 17.88 -0.34
N ALA A 2 1.50 17.48 0.91
CA ALA A 2 2.34 16.29 1.22
C ALA A 2 1.92 15.00 0.49
N PHE A 3 0.61 14.70 0.38
CA PHE A 3 0.15 13.58 -0.45
C PHE A 3 0.58 13.69 -1.93
N ALA A 4 0.51 14.88 -2.50
CA ALA A 4 0.81 15.11 -3.92
C ALA A 4 2.31 14.93 -4.24
N THR A 5 3.21 15.15 -3.27
CA THR A 5 4.66 14.98 -3.46
C THR A 5 5.08 13.52 -3.59
N ALA A 6 4.23 12.56 -3.20
CA ALA A 6 4.42 11.14 -3.48
C ALA A 6 3.59 10.66 -4.68
N PHE A 7 2.45 11.30 -4.92
CA PHE A 7 1.51 10.87 -5.94
C PHE A 7 1.90 11.32 -7.35
N LEU A 8 2.34 12.58 -7.53
CA LEU A 8 2.64 13.16 -8.84
C LEU A 8 4.11 13.19 -9.31
N PRO A 9 5.15 13.00 -8.49
CA PRO A 9 6.52 13.30 -8.92
C PRO A 9 6.97 12.45 -10.10
N ARG A 10 6.45 11.22 -10.25
CA ARG A 10 6.83 10.29 -11.32
C ARG A 10 6.47 10.79 -12.72
N ILE A 11 5.25 11.31 -12.91
CA ILE A 11 4.87 11.98 -14.17
C ILE A 11 5.83 13.15 -14.45
N ILE A 12 6.12 13.95 -13.42
CA ILE A 12 6.97 15.12 -13.58
C ILE A 12 8.40 14.71 -13.95
N THR A 13 8.95 13.66 -13.33
CA THR A 13 10.27 13.14 -13.70
C THR A 13 10.30 12.51 -15.09
N SER A 14 9.18 11.92 -15.54
CA SER A 14 9.10 11.33 -16.89
C SER A 14 9.21 12.37 -18.03
N VAL A 15 8.98 13.66 -17.74
CA VAL A 15 9.20 14.77 -18.68
C VAL A 15 10.58 15.44 -18.51
N GLY A 16 11.51 14.81 -17.79
CA GLY A 16 12.91 15.25 -17.67
C GLY A 16 13.26 16.00 -16.38
N VAL A 17 12.35 16.09 -15.41
CA VAL A 17 12.64 16.72 -14.12
C VAL A 17 13.54 15.81 -13.26
N PRO A 18 14.47 16.36 -12.44
CA PRO A 18 15.44 15.56 -11.71
C PRO A 18 14.83 14.50 -10.77
N LYS A 19 15.43 13.30 -10.78
CA LYS A 19 15.06 12.15 -9.93
C LYS A 19 14.92 12.44 -8.43
N PRO A 20 15.69 13.35 -7.79
CA PRO A 20 15.52 13.70 -6.38
C PRO A 20 14.11 14.18 -6.02
N LEU A 21 13.32 14.68 -6.99
CA LEU A 21 11.93 15.06 -6.74
C LEU A 21 11.07 13.88 -6.27
N ASN A 22 11.43 12.64 -6.66
CA ASN A 22 10.76 11.43 -6.19
C ASN A 22 10.93 11.20 -4.68
N PHE A 23 11.85 11.89 -4.01
CA PHE A 23 12.14 11.78 -2.58
C PHE A 23 11.53 12.94 -1.79
N LEU A 24 10.84 13.90 -2.42
CA LEU A 24 10.32 15.10 -1.74
C LEU A 24 9.31 14.75 -0.62
N HIS A 25 8.60 13.64 -0.77
CA HIS A 25 7.65 13.17 0.25
C HIS A 25 8.34 12.86 1.59
N PHE A 26 9.59 12.39 1.59
CA PHE A 26 10.40 12.13 2.80
C PHE A 26 10.64 13.37 3.65
N ILE A 27 10.45 14.57 3.08
CA ILE A 27 10.51 15.84 3.82
C ILE A 27 9.09 16.37 4.06
N ALA A 28 8.26 16.39 3.01
CA ALA A 28 6.95 17.01 3.06
C ALA A 28 5.99 16.32 4.04
N VAL A 29 6.03 14.99 4.15
CA VAL A 29 5.13 14.21 5.03
C VAL A 29 5.51 14.41 6.51
N PRO A 30 6.78 14.20 6.94
CA PRO A 30 7.18 14.51 8.32
C PRO A 30 6.95 15.96 8.70
N PHE A 31 7.27 16.91 7.82
CA PHE A 31 7.04 18.33 8.06
C PHE A 31 5.56 18.66 8.26
N ALA A 32 4.68 18.13 7.41
CA ALA A 32 3.23 18.29 7.57
C ALA A 32 2.73 17.69 8.90
N CYS A 33 3.29 16.57 9.32
CA CYS A 33 2.98 15.95 10.61
C CYS A 33 3.40 16.83 11.79
N ILE A 34 4.64 17.35 11.79
CA ILE A 34 5.14 18.24 12.84
C ILE A 34 4.29 19.51 12.93
N LEU A 35 3.95 20.13 11.80
CA LEU A 35 3.04 21.28 11.76
C LEU A 35 1.65 20.94 12.30
N ALA A 36 1.10 19.80 11.90
CA ALA A 36 -0.23 19.38 12.34
C ALA A 36 -0.31 19.13 13.85
N ILE A 37 0.71 18.52 14.43
CA ILE A 37 0.79 18.27 15.87
C ILE A 37 1.01 19.58 16.63
N SER A 38 1.97 20.40 16.22
CA SER A 38 2.28 21.68 16.89
C SER A 38 1.13 22.68 16.86
N GLN A 39 0.30 22.64 15.82
CA GLN A 39 -0.88 23.50 15.68
C GLN A 39 -2.18 22.82 16.15
N SER A 40 -2.13 21.57 16.61
CA SER A 40 -3.33 20.88 17.05
C SER A 40 -3.94 21.57 18.27
N LYS A 41 -5.20 21.95 18.15
CA LYS A 41 -6.01 22.49 19.24
C LYS A 41 -7.01 21.45 19.77
N SER A 42 -6.77 20.16 19.50
CA SER A 42 -7.71 19.14 19.95
C SER A 42 -7.71 19.04 21.48
N LYS A 43 -8.91 19.11 22.07
CA LYS A 43 -9.13 18.90 23.50
C LYS A 43 -9.67 17.50 23.82
N ASP A 44 -9.80 16.64 22.81
CA ASP A 44 -10.32 15.28 22.99
C ASP A 44 -9.21 14.39 23.58
N PRO A 45 -9.32 13.95 24.86
CA PRO A 45 -8.30 13.13 25.50
C PRO A 45 -8.10 11.80 24.79
N LYS A 46 -9.15 11.24 24.16
CA LYS A 46 -9.03 9.98 23.42
C LYS A 46 -8.18 10.16 22.18
N GLN A 47 -8.39 11.25 21.44
CA GLN A 47 -7.58 11.58 20.27
C GLN A 47 -6.11 11.81 20.65
N ILE A 48 -5.86 12.58 21.71
CA ILE A 48 -4.52 12.85 22.23
C ILE A 48 -3.81 11.54 22.61
N ASN A 49 -4.48 10.65 23.34
CA ASN A 49 -3.91 9.36 23.73
C ASN A 49 -3.57 8.49 22.51
N ILE A 50 -4.44 8.44 21.50
CA ILE A 50 -4.16 7.70 20.27
C ILE A 50 -2.93 8.29 19.56
N SER A 51 -2.85 9.62 19.45
CA SER A 51 -1.69 10.29 18.86
C SER A 51 -0.39 9.93 19.59
N TRP A 52 -0.38 9.96 20.93
CA TRP A 52 0.79 9.57 21.72
C TRP A 52 1.15 8.09 21.60
N LEU A 53 0.16 7.19 21.53
CA LEU A 53 0.40 5.76 21.30
C LEU A 53 1.07 5.52 19.94
N VAL A 54 0.62 6.21 18.90
CA VAL A 54 1.25 6.12 17.56
C VAL A 54 2.67 6.67 17.59
N ILE A 55 2.89 7.84 18.20
CA ILE A 55 4.24 8.43 18.35
C ILE A 55 5.17 7.47 19.14
N GLY A 56 4.69 6.91 20.24
CA GLY A 56 5.45 5.94 21.03
C GLY A 56 5.80 4.69 20.23
N GLY A 57 4.85 4.14 19.46
CA GLY A 57 5.10 3.02 18.57
C GLY A 57 6.14 3.33 17.48
N LEU A 58 6.11 4.54 16.91
CA LEU A 58 7.08 4.99 15.92
C LEU A 58 8.49 5.09 16.52
N LEU A 59 8.62 5.63 17.73
CA LEU A 59 9.89 5.73 18.44
C LEU A 59 10.46 4.36 18.82
N VAL A 60 9.60 3.42 19.24
CA VAL A 60 10.00 2.03 19.50
C VAL A 60 10.51 1.39 18.20
N TYR A 61 9.80 1.56 17.10
CA TYR A 61 10.23 1.04 15.80
C TYR A 61 11.58 1.62 15.36
N LEU A 62 11.76 2.94 15.47
CA LEU A 62 13.01 3.61 15.16
C LEU A 62 14.17 3.09 16.02
N THR A 63 13.93 2.85 17.30
CA THR A 63 14.94 2.31 18.23
C THR A 63 15.39 0.92 17.79
N ILE A 64 14.45 0.05 17.40
CA ILE A 64 14.75 -1.30 16.90
C ILE A 64 15.52 -1.23 15.56
N MET A 65 15.09 -0.37 14.63
CA MET A 65 15.81 -0.17 13.37
C MET A 65 17.23 0.36 13.59
N THR A 66 17.40 1.25 14.56
CA THR A 66 18.73 1.79 14.91
C THR A 66 19.62 0.69 15.49
N ALA A 67 19.10 -0.13 16.41
CA ALA A 67 19.83 -1.27 16.96
C ALA A 67 20.22 -2.28 15.86
N SER A 68 19.29 -2.57 14.96
CA SER A 68 19.53 -3.40 13.77
C SER A 68 20.63 -2.82 12.88
N ALA A 69 20.57 -1.52 12.57
CA ALA A 69 21.57 -0.84 11.76
C ALA A 69 22.95 -0.88 12.39
N LEU A 70 23.06 -0.64 13.70
CA LEU A 70 24.34 -0.65 14.42
C LEU A 70 24.98 -2.04 14.45
N ILE A 71 24.20 -3.09 14.72
CA ILE A 71 24.71 -4.47 14.78
C ILE A 71 25.19 -4.94 13.41
N ASN A 72 24.47 -4.57 12.34
CA ASN A 72 24.77 -5.00 10.99
C ASN A 72 25.56 -3.99 10.16
N GLN A 73 26.08 -2.94 10.80
CA GLN A 73 26.86 -1.88 10.16
C GLN A 73 26.16 -1.25 8.94
N ALA A 74 24.83 -1.16 8.97
CA ALA A 74 24.07 -0.51 7.91
C ALA A 74 24.31 1.01 7.94
N GLY A 75 24.44 1.61 6.76
CA GLY A 75 24.65 3.04 6.62
C GLY A 75 23.54 3.87 7.26
N ILE A 76 23.88 5.06 7.75
CA ILE A 76 22.88 5.97 8.35
C ILE A 76 21.77 6.33 7.36
N ILE A 77 22.11 6.40 6.07
CA ILE A 77 21.14 6.66 5.00
C ILE A 77 20.17 5.50 4.84
N ASN A 78 20.64 4.26 4.99
CA ASN A 78 19.76 3.11 5.00
C ASN A 78 18.73 3.23 6.12
N LEU A 79 19.18 3.52 7.34
CA LEU A 79 18.29 3.71 8.50
C LEU A 79 17.24 4.80 8.24
N VAL A 80 17.66 5.98 7.77
CA VAL A 80 16.77 7.12 7.56
C VAL A 80 15.76 6.85 6.45
N VAL A 81 16.22 6.41 5.27
CA VAL A 81 15.34 6.20 4.10
C VAL A 81 14.39 5.04 4.34
N ASP A 82 14.89 3.93 4.87
CA ASP A 82 14.07 2.74 5.14
C ASP A 82 13.02 3.00 6.21
N TYR A 83 13.40 3.73 7.28
CA TYR A 83 12.45 4.15 8.30
C TYR A 83 11.34 5.00 7.67
N LEU A 84 11.69 6.03 6.89
CA LEU A 84 10.71 6.92 6.28
C LEU A 84 9.79 6.18 5.29
N LEU A 85 10.31 5.27 4.46
CA LEU A 85 9.50 4.43 3.56
C LEU A 85 8.39 3.68 4.32
N LYS A 86 8.71 3.16 5.50
CA LYS A 86 7.80 2.36 6.31
C LYS A 86 6.89 3.21 7.20
N VAL A 87 7.34 4.37 7.68
CA VAL A 87 6.62 5.15 8.69
C VAL A 87 5.81 6.34 8.17
N GLU A 88 6.10 6.85 6.98
CA GLU A 88 5.36 7.95 6.36
C GLU A 88 3.83 7.81 6.39
N PRO A 89 3.26 6.62 6.14
CA PRO A 89 1.80 6.44 6.20
C PRO A 89 1.26 6.75 7.60
N PHE A 90 1.96 6.36 8.66
CA PHE A 90 1.55 6.66 10.04
C PHE A 90 1.73 8.14 10.37
N LEU A 91 2.80 8.77 9.89
CA LEU A 91 3.01 10.22 10.06
C LEU A 91 1.91 11.03 9.39
N LEU A 92 1.52 10.67 8.16
CA LEU A 92 0.43 11.33 7.47
C LEU A 92 -0.91 11.09 8.18
N LEU A 93 -1.16 9.87 8.64
CA LEU A 93 -2.38 9.55 9.38
C LEU A 93 -2.47 10.34 10.69
N LEU A 94 -1.35 10.44 11.40
CA LEU A 94 -1.22 11.24 12.62
C LEU A 94 -1.49 12.71 12.33
N ALA A 95 -0.96 13.26 11.23
CA ALA A 95 -1.22 14.63 10.80
C ALA A 95 -2.72 14.88 10.56
N ILE A 96 -3.38 13.99 9.80
CA ILE A 96 -4.79 14.11 9.47
C ILE A 96 -5.65 14.00 10.72
N THR A 97 -5.38 13.03 11.58
CA THR A 97 -6.20 12.75 12.78
C THR A 97 -5.97 13.76 13.89
N SER A 98 -4.79 14.39 13.96
CA SER A 98 -4.45 15.38 14.99
C SER A 98 -5.16 16.73 14.79
N ILE A 99 -5.52 17.11 13.57
CA ILE A 99 -6.19 18.39 13.28
C ILE A 99 -7.71 18.18 13.25
N PRO A 100 -8.53 18.95 14.00
CA PRO A 100 -9.97 18.98 13.78
C PRO A 100 -10.29 19.67 12.45
N LEU A 101 -10.83 18.93 11.47
CA LEU A 101 -11.22 19.51 10.18
C LEU A 101 -12.60 20.15 10.23
N SER A 102 -12.75 21.32 9.62
CA SER A 102 -14.06 21.87 9.29
C SER A 102 -14.71 21.10 8.14
N ILE A 103 -16.05 21.14 8.03
CA ILE A 103 -16.81 20.51 6.93
C ILE A 103 -16.28 20.99 5.56
N GLN A 104 -15.99 22.29 5.44
CA GLN A 104 -15.46 22.87 4.21
C GLN A 104 -14.08 22.30 3.84
N SER A 105 -13.18 22.18 4.82
CA SER A 105 -11.83 21.64 4.61
C SER A 105 -11.89 20.15 4.25
N TYR A 106 -12.75 19.39 4.94
CA TYR A 106 -13.01 17.98 4.63
C TYR A 106 -13.50 17.80 3.18
N GLU A 107 -14.52 18.55 2.77
CA GLU A 107 -15.08 18.48 1.41
C GLU A 107 -14.07 18.93 0.36
N PHE A 108 -13.23 19.92 0.67
CA PHE A 108 -12.15 20.35 -0.21
C PHE A 108 -11.15 19.21 -0.45
N ILE A 109 -10.61 18.61 0.62
CA ILE A 109 -9.64 17.51 0.51
C ILE A 109 -10.25 16.31 -0.22
N ARG A 110 -11.50 15.95 0.11
CA ARG A 110 -12.24 14.87 -0.56
C ARG A 110 -12.39 15.11 -2.06
N LYS A 111 -12.83 16.31 -2.47
CA LYS A 111 -12.97 16.66 -3.90
C LYS A 111 -11.62 16.62 -4.62
N TRP A 112 -10.55 17.08 -3.97
CA TRP A 112 -9.20 16.99 -4.51
C TRP A 112 -8.75 15.55 -4.74
N LEU A 113 -8.97 14.66 -3.77
CA LEU A 113 -8.62 13.25 -3.89
C LEU A 113 -9.39 12.58 -5.04
N ILE A 114 -10.70 12.85 -5.14
CA ILE A 114 -11.54 12.34 -6.24
C ILE A 114 -11.01 12.82 -7.60
N ARG A 115 -10.64 14.10 -7.73
CA ARG A 115 -10.06 14.64 -8.98
C ARG A 115 -8.77 13.93 -9.37
N PHE A 116 -7.86 13.71 -8.42
CA PHE A 116 -6.63 12.96 -8.69
C PHE A 116 -6.88 11.54 -9.15
N CYS A 117 -7.87 10.85 -8.57
CA CYS A 117 -8.23 9.51 -9.01
C CYS A 117 -8.87 9.50 -10.41
N PHE A 118 -9.69 10.49 -10.76
CA PHE A 118 -10.21 10.59 -12.13
C PHE A 118 -9.10 10.91 -13.14
N THR A 119 -8.13 11.76 -12.80
CA THR A 119 -6.93 11.96 -13.61
C THR A 119 -6.15 10.67 -13.78
N HIS A 120 -6.00 9.88 -12.72
CA HIS A 120 -5.36 8.56 -12.76
C HIS A 120 -6.05 7.61 -13.74
N ILE A 121 -7.38 7.46 -13.63
CA ILE A 121 -8.17 6.63 -14.56
C ILE A 121 -8.01 7.13 -15.98
N PHE A 122 -8.16 8.43 -16.22
CA PHE A 122 -7.99 9.02 -17.55
C PHE A 122 -6.62 8.67 -18.15
N LEU A 123 -5.54 8.74 -17.35
CA LEU A 123 -4.20 8.40 -17.80
C LEU A 123 -4.02 6.92 -18.09
N ILE A 124 -4.61 6.00 -17.31
CA ILE A 124 -4.60 4.55 -17.62
C ILE A 124 -5.16 4.31 -19.03
N TYR A 125 -6.35 4.82 -19.30
CA TYR A 125 -6.99 4.62 -20.60
C TYR A 125 -6.25 5.32 -21.75
N SER A 126 -5.71 6.51 -21.48
CA SER A 126 -4.88 7.24 -22.46
C SER A 126 -3.61 6.48 -22.80
N GLN A 127 -2.90 5.96 -21.79
CA GLN A 127 -1.68 5.15 -21.97
C GLN A 127 -1.99 3.86 -22.74
N TYR A 128 -3.05 3.15 -22.36
CA TYR A 128 -3.46 1.94 -23.08
C TYR A 128 -3.73 2.24 -24.57
N PHE A 129 -4.51 3.28 -24.86
CA PHE A 129 -4.81 3.66 -26.22
C PHE A 129 -3.56 4.07 -27.01
N LEU A 130 -2.71 4.94 -26.44
CA LEU A 130 -1.51 5.42 -27.12
C LEU A 130 -0.48 4.32 -27.34
N PHE A 131 -0.20 3.52 -26.31
CA PHE A 131 0.91 2.58 -26.33
C PHE A 131 0.52 1.27 -26.99
N ILE A 132 -0.64 0.72 -26.66
CA ILE A 132 -1.05 -0.61 -27.13
C ILE A 132 -1.88 -0.51 -28.42
N VAL A 133 -2.89 0.38 -28.47
CA VAL A 133 -3.76 0.46 -29.66
C VAL A 133 -3.08 1.17 -30.83
N LEU A 134 -2.38 2.28 -30.57
CA LEU A 134 -1.64 3.02 -31.61
C LEU A 134 -0.18 2.57 -31.79
N GLY A 135 0.30 1.61 -30.98
CA GLY A 135 1.66 1.08 -31.06
C GLY A 135 2.77 2.09 -30.76
N ARG A 136 2.49 3.21 -30.07
CA ARG A 136 3.48 4.24 -29.74
C ARG A 136 4.27 3.87 -28.49
N HIS A 137 4.90 2.70 -28.50
CA HIS A 137 5.65 2.20 -27.36
C HIS A 137 6.85 3.11 -27.05
N PRO A 138 6.92 3.67 -25.84
CA PRO A 138 7.99 4.61 -25.47
C PRO A 138 9.34 3.91 -25.27
N LYS A 139 9.32 2.62 -24.92
CA LYS A 139 10.49 1.72 -24.81
C LYS A 139 10.09 0.37 -25.40
N ALA A 140 11.03 -0.41 -25.93
CA ALA A 140 10.75 -1.79 -26.35
C ALA A 140 11.05 -2.74 -25.17
N GLY A 141 10.21 -3.76 -24.95
CA GLY A 141 10.51 -4.87 -24.02
C GLY A 141 9.94 -4.82 -22.60
N ASN A 142 9.22 -3.78 -22.17
CA ASN A 142 8.54 -3.73 -20.87
C ASN A 142 7.01 -3.90 -21.01
N PRO A 143 6.38 -5.05 -20.71
CA PRO A 143 4.94 -5.21 -20.90
C PRO A 143 4.07 -4.25 -20.03
N ASP A 144 4.63 -3.65 -18.98
CA ASP A 144 3.88 -2.94 -17.94
C ASP A 144 3.72 -1.42 -18.20
N TYR A 145 3.37 -1.02 -19.43
CA TYR A 145 3.31 0.41 -19.81
C TYR A 145 2.12 1.18 -19.26
N VAL A 146 1.06 0.49 -18.83
CA VAL A 146 -0.17 1.12 -18.36
C VAL A 146 -0.11 1.27 -16.83
N GLN A 147 0.27 2.45 -16.37
CA GLN A 147 0.59 2.74 -14.95
C GLN A 147 -0.18 3.96 -14.40
N GLY A 148 -0.93 4.66 -15.25
CA GLY A 148 -1.59 5.92 -14.93
C GLY A 148 -0.60 6.96 -14.43
N ILE A 149 -0.87 7.51 -13.25
CA ILE A 149 -0.03 8.52 -12.59
C ILE A 149 1.33 8.00 -12.13
N PHE A 150 1.49 6.68 -11.97
CA PHE A 150 2.74 6.08 -11.49
C PHE A 150 3.68 5.69 -12.62
N TYR A 151 3.57 6.36 -13.77
CA TYR A 151 4.35 6.08 -14.97
C TYR A 151 5.87 6.07 -14.74
N GLU A 152 6.56 5.13 -15.39
CA GLU A 152 7.98 4.80 -15.19
C GLU A 152 8.37 4.40 -13.76
N SER A 153 7.42 3.85 -12.99
CA SER A 153 7.75 3.20 -11.71
C SER A 153 7.83 1.69 -11.91
N GLY A 154 8.82 1.03 -11.32
CA GLY A 154 9.01 -0.42 -11.47
C GLY A 154 7.76 -1.25 -11.14
N SER A 155 7.00 -0.85 -10.12
CA SER A 155 5.73 -1.46 -9.70
C SER A 155 4.49 -0.62 -10.07
N GLY A 156 4.64 0.37 -10.96
CA GLY A 156 3.66 1.43 -11.20
C GLY A 156 2.29 0.92 -11.67
N HIS A 157 2.28 -0.15 -12.48
CA HIS A 157 1.05 -0.80 -12.93
C HIS A 157 0.25 -1.39 -11.77
N VAL A 158 0.92 -2.07 -10.82
CA VAL A 158 0.29 -2.65 -9.64
C VAL A 158 -0.17 -1.57 -8.67
N VAL A 159 0.70 -0.59 -8.37
CA VAL A 159 0.36 0.55 -7.49
C VAL A 159 -0.84 1.32 -8.05
N GLY A 160 -0.84 1.59 -9.35
CA GLY A 160 -1.94 2.25 -10.06
C GLY A 160 -3.24 1.47 -9.97
N ALA A 161 -3.21 0.17 -10.28
CA ALA A 161 -4.39 -0.68 -10.16
C ALA A 161 -4.92 -0.78 -8.73
N SER A 162 -4.07 -0.87 -7.70
CA SER A 162 -4.48 -0.87 -6.30
C SER A 162 -5.16 0.45 -5.91
N VAL A 163 -4.59 1.59 -6.29
CA VAL A 163 -5.20 2.91 -6.07
C VAL A 163 -6.53 3.02 -6.82
N GLY A 164 -6.57 2.62 -8.08
CA GLY A 164 -7.75 2.64 -8.95
C GLY A 164 -8.89 1.82 -8.36
N LEU A 165 -8.65 0.57 -8.00
CA LEU A 165 -9.68 -0.31 -7.42
C LEU A 165 -10.17 0.17 -6.06
N THR A 166 -9.27 0.62 -5.17
CA THR A 166 -9.68 1.22 -3.89
C THR A 166 -10.56 2.45 -4.13
N PHE A 167 -10.19 3.30 -5.09
CA PHE A 167 -11.01 4.45 -5.48
C PHE A 167 -12.37 4.03 -6.06
N GLY A 168 -12.41 3.01 -6.92
CA GLY A 168 -13.65 2.47 -7.49
C GLY A 168 -14.63 2.04 -6.40
N LEU A 169 -14.14 1.29 -5.40
CA LEU A 169 -14.95 0.91 -4.24
C LEU A 169 -15.34 2.11 -3.38
N TYR A 170 -14.41 3.03 -3.09
CA TYR A 170 -14.71 4.25 -2.34
C TYR A 170 -15.81 5.07 -3.01
N TYR A 171 -15.68 5.34 -4.31
CA TYR A 171 -16.65 6.11 -5.08
C TYR A 171 -17.99 5.37 -5.12
N PHE A 172 -17.96 4.05 -5.33
CA PHE A 172 -19.15 3.23 -5.29
C PHE A 172 -19.84 3.32 -3.93
N PHE A 173 -19.18 3.23 -2.78
CA PHE A 173 -19.87 3.25 -1.49
C PHE A 173 -20.22 4.66 -0.99
N PHE A 174 -19.38 5.67 -1.22
CA PHE A 174 -19.45 6.95 -0.52
C PHE A 174 -19.83 8.16 -1.40
N ALA A 175 -19.80 8.06 -2.74
CA ALA A 175 -20.23 9.16 -3.62
C ALA A 175 -21.76 9.21 -3.77
N LYS A 176 -22.51 9.32 -2.65
CA LYS A 176 -23.98 9.25 -2.63
C LYS A 176 -24.70 10.34 -3.41
N ALA A 177 -24.02 11.47 -3.68
CA ALA A 177 -24.55 12.53 -4.54
C ALA A 177 -24.58 12.14 -6.04
N ALA A 178 -23.78 11.16 -6.45
CA ALA A 178 -23.77 10.66 -7.82
C ALA A 178 -24.84 9.55 -8.00
N PRO A 179 -25.53 9.51 -9.16
CA PRO A 179 -26.49 8.45 -9.45
C PRO A 179 -25.81 7.08 -9.51
N THR A 180 -26.57 6.02 -9.23
CA THR A 180 -26.06 4.64 -9.13
C THR A 180 -25.36 4.18 -10.41
N TRP A 181 -25.86 4.53 -11.60
CA TRP A 181 -25.22 4.15 -12.87
C TRP A 181 -23.80 4.71 -12.97
N MET A 182 -23.57 5.96 -12.58
CA MET A 182 -22.24 6.58 -12.62
C MET A 182 -21.30 5.91 -11.61
N ARG A 183 -21.80 5.58 -10.42
CA ARG A 183 -21.04 4.83 -9.41
C ARG A 183 -20.60 3.45 -9.91
N ILE A 184 -21.51 2.74 -10.59
CA ILE A 184 -21.21 1.45 -11.22
C ILE A 184 -20.20 1.62 -12.37
N SER A 185 -20.36 2.64 -13.21
CA SER A 185 -19.43 2.90 -14.32
C SER A 185 -18.02 3.19 -13.83
N VAL A 186 -17.84 3.95 -12.73
CA VAL A 186 -16.51 4.18 -12.15
C VAL A 186 -15.90 2.90 -11.59
N LEU A 187 -16.69 2.08 -10.89
CA LEU A 187 -16.24 0.78 -10.40
C LEU A 187 -15.79 -0.12 -11.57
N PHE A 188 -16.60 -0.19 -12.63
CA PHE A 188 -16.26 -0.96 -13.83
C PHE A 188 -15.01 -0.42 -14.53
N ALA A 189 -14.88 0.90 -14.66
CA ALA A 189 -13.73 1.53 -15.30
C ALA A 189 -12.42 1.27 -14.54
N THR A 190 -12.46 1.29 -13.21
CA THR A 190 -11.27 0.97 -12.39
C THR A 190 -10.91 -0.51 -12.43
N PHE A 191 -11.91 -1.41 -12.45
CA PHE A 191 -11.69 -2.85 -12.63
C PHE A 191 -11.11 -3.16 -14.00
N TRP A 192 -11.67 -2.56 -15.05
CA TRP A 192 -11.15 -2.71 -16.40
C TRP A 192 -9.74 -2.13 -16.52
N GLY A 193 -9.48 -0.96 -15.91
CA GLY A 193 -8.15 -0.37 -15.81
C GLY A 193 -7.10 -1.29 -15.21
N MET A 194 -7.44 -2.08 -14.17
CA MET A 194 -6.54 -3.11 -13.63
C MET A 194 -6.21 -4.19 -14.67
N LEU A 195 -7.20 -4.65 -15.46
CA LEU A 195 -6.96 -5.63 -16.52
C LEU A 195 -6.05 -5.06 -17.61
N LEU A 196 -6.26 -3.79 -18.01
CA LEU A 196 -5.42 -3.10 -18.98
C LEU A 196 -3.96 -2.92 -18.49
N ALA A 197 -3.77 -2.84 -17.18
CA ALA A 197 -2.47 -2.72 -16.52
C ALA A 197 -1.81 -4.08 -16.20
N ASP A 198 -2.42 -5.20 -16.59
CA ASP A 198 -2.03 -6.58 -16.22
C ASP A 198 -1.73 -6.75 -14.71
N ALA A 199 -2.47 -6.05 -13.86
CA ALA A 199 -2.27 -6.03 -12.42
C ALA A 199 -3.22 -6.98 -11.67
N LYS A 200 -3.49 -8.15 -12.26
CA LYS A 200 -4.45 -9.17 -11.78
C LYS A 200 -4.28 -9.58 -10.31
N GLN A 201 -3.04 -9.62 -9.83
CA GLN A 201 -2.66 -9.82 -8.42
C GLN A 201 -3.37 -8.90 -7.43
N VAL A 202 -3.71 -7.68 -7.84
CA VAL A 202 -4.40 -6.71 -6.99
C VAL A 202 -5.78 -7.24 -6.64
N LEU A 203 -6.50 -7.84 -7.60
CA LEU A 203 -7.80 -8.44 -7.33
C LEU A 203 -7.71 -9.52 -6.24
N PHE A 204 -6.68 -10.36 -6.29
CA PHE A 204 -6.47 -11.41 -5.29
C PHE A 204 -6.25 -10.83 -3.89
N THR A 205 -5.46 -9.75 -3.76
CA THR A 205 -5.27 -9.08 -2.45
C THR A 205 -6.58 -8.51 -1.89
N PHE A 206 -7.45 -7.96 -2.75
CA PHE A 206 -8.76 -7.44 -2.35
C PHE A 206 -9.71 -8.56 -1.94
N ILE A 207 -9.68 -9.72 -2.62
CA ILE A 207 -10.44 -10.91 -2.25
C ILE A 207 -10.00 -11.43 -0.89
N ILE A 208 -8.69 -11.55 -0.63
CA ILE A 208 -8.16 -11.95 0.68
C ILE A 208 -8.63 -10.97 1.77
N ALA A 209 -8.46 -9.67 1.54
CA ALA A 209 -8.86 -8.65 2.51
C ALA A 209 -10.36 -8.67 2.81
N GLY A 210 -11.18 -8.82 1.77
CA GLY A 210 -12.63 -8.97 1.88
C GLY A 210 -13.01 -10.23 2.64
N GLY A 211 -12.36 -11.36 2.35
CA GLY A 211 -12.55 -12.63 3.04
C GLY A 211 -12.21 -12.54 4.53
N ILE A 212 -11.05 -11.96 4.88
CA ILE A 212 -10.66 -11.76 6.28
C ILE A 212 -11.66 -10.84 7.00
N LEU A 213 -12.06 -9.72 6.36
CA LEU A 213 -13.04 -8.81 6.94
C LEU A 213 -14.39 -9.50 7.18
N PHE A 214 -14.85 -10.25 6.19
CA PHE A 214 -16.08 -11.02 6.26
C PHE A 214 -16.05 -12.03 7.41
N LEU A 215 -15.00 -12.86 7.48
CA LEU A 215 -14.81 -13.84 8.55
C LEU A 215 -14.71 -13.18 9.94
N SER A 216 -14.11 -11.99 10.04
CA SER A 216 -14.02 -11.26 11.31
C SER A 216 -15.37 -10.76 11.86
N LYS A 217 -16.40 -10.75 11.01
CA LYS A 217 -17.73 -10.22 11.32
C LYS A 217 -18.80 -11.28 11.41
N THR A 218 -18.57 -12.43 10.79
CA THR A 218 -19.41 -13.61 10.91
C THR A 218 -19.60 -13.98 12.38
N LYS A 219 -20.83 -13.85 12.86
CA LYS A 219 -21.28 -14.44 14.13
C LYS A 219 -22.18 -15.64 13.90
N ASP A 220 -22.90 -15.63 12.77
CA ASP A 220 -23.85 -16.67 12.37
C ASP A 220 -23.34 -17.42 11.13
N ILE A 221 -23.22 -18.74 11.25
CA ILE A 221 -22.80 -19.62 10.18
C ILE A 221 -23.81 -19.66 9.03
N ILE A 222 -25.11 -19.50 9.31
CA ILE A 222 -26.17 -19.51 8.30
C ILE A 222 -26.07 -18.26 7.42
N GLU A 223 -25.91 -17.10 8.03
CA GLU A 223 -25.70 -15.84 7.31
C GLU A 223 -24.42 -15.91 6.46
N THR A 224 -23.40 -16.56 6.98
CA THR A 224 -22.13 -16.77 6.27
C THR A 224 -22.31 -17.62 5.02
N LEU A 225 -23.05 -18.73 5.12
CA LEU A 225 -23.38 -19.58 3.98
C LEU A 225 -24.17 -18.83 2.91
N LYS A 226 -25.08 -17.92 3.29
CA LYS A 226 -25.84 -17.10 2.32
C LYS A 226 -24.95 -16.20 1.47
N TYR A 227 -23.83 -15.71 2.01
CA TYR A 227 -22.86 -14.91 1.27
C TYR A 227 -21.84 -15.76 0.50
N LEU A 228 -21.50 -16.95 1.01
CA LEU A 228 -20.61 -17.89 0.33
C LEU A 228 -21.20 -18.40 -0.98
N ILE A 229 -22.51 -18.64 -1.07
CA ILE A 229 -23.16 -19.15 -2.29
C ILE A 229 -22.99 -18.19 -3.48
N PRO A 230 -23.35 -16.89 -3.40
CA PRO A 230 -23.06 -15.94 -4.47
C PRO A 230 -21.57 -15.82 -4.78
N GLY A 231 -20.70 -15.88 -3.76
CA GLY A 231 -19.25 -15.88 -3.94
C GLY A 231 -18.75 -17.07 -4.76
N LEU A 232 -19.26 -18.27 -4.49
CA LEU A 232 -18.97 -19.50 -5.24
C LEU A 232 -19.46 -19.39 -6.68
N ILE A 233 -20.68 -18.89 -6.90
CA ILE A 233 -21.23 -18.67 -8.24
C ILE A 233 -20.35 -17.69 -9.03
N LEU A 234 -19.95 -16.57 -8.42
CA LEU A 234 -19.03 -15.63 -9.04
C LEU A 234 -17.66 -16.26 -9.33
N GLY A 235 -17.16 -17.12 -8.44
CA GLY A 235 -15.92 -17.87 -8.65
C GLY A 235 -15.99 -18.82 -9.85
N VAL A 236 -17.12 -19.52 -10.03
CA VAL A 236 -17.36 -20.40 -11.18
C VAL A 236 -17.45 -19.58 -12.48
N ILE A 237 -18.18 -18.46 -12.47
CA ILE A 237 -18.25 -17.55 -13.62
C ILE A 237 -16.87 -17.00 -13.97
N PHE A 238 -16.10 -16.60 -12.97
CA PHE A 238 -14.74 -16.11 -13.15
C PHE A 238 -13.83 -17.19 -13.77
N LEU A 239 -13.88 -18.42 -13.25
CA LEU A 239 -13.14 -19.55 -13.82
C LEU A 239 -13.52 -19.81 -15.28
N TRP A 240 -14.82 -19.78 -15.58
CA TRP A 240 -15.31 -19.88 -16.96
C TRP A 240 -14.74 -18.75 -17.84
N CYS A 241 -14.70 -17.50 -17.34
CA CYS A 241 -14.08 -16.39 -18.05
C CYS A 241 -12.58 -16.62 -18.31
N VAL A 242 -11.82 -17.11 -17.32
CA VAL A 242 -10.39 -17.43 -17.50
C VAL A 242 -10.17 -18.45 -18.63
N GLN A 243 -11.06 -19.44 -18.74
CA GLN A 243 -10.95 -20.49 -19.75
C GLN A 243 -11.46 -20.09 -21.14
N ASN A 244 -12.40 -19.14 -21.23
CA ASN A 244 -13.14 -18.86 -22.47
C ASN A 244 -12.99 -17.43 -23.00
N VAL A 245 -12.52 -16.48 -22.19
CA VAL A 245 -12.43 -15.06 -22.55
C VAL A 245 -10.96 -14.65 -22.65
N PRO A 246 -10.45 -14.28 -23.85
CA PRO A 246 -9.03 -13.94 -24.03
C PRO A 246 -8.51 -12.85 -23.10
N ALA A 247 -9.36 -11.90 -22.70
CA ALA A 247 -9.00 -10.84 -21.75
C ALA A 247 -8.60 -11.36 -20.35
N PHE A 248 -8.94 -12.60 -20.00
CA PHE A 248 -8.58 -13.25 -18.74
C PHE A 248 -7.43 -14.26 -18.91
N GLY A 249 -6.84 -14.38 -20.10
CA GLY A 249 -5.79 -15.38 -20.39
C GLY A 249 -4.56 -15.27 -19.47
N ALA A 250 -4.30 -14.07 -18.94
CA ALA A 250 -3.21 -13.81 -18.00
C ALA A 250 -3.32 -14.61 -16.67
N PHE A 251 -4.52 -15.06 -16.29
CA PHE A 251 -4.71 -15.89 -15.09
C PHE A 251 -4.28 -17.36 -15.29
N ASN A 252 -4.06 -17.81 -16.54
CA ASN A 252 -3.67 -19.18 -16.84
C ASN A 252 -2.31 -19.56 -16.22
N THR A 253 -1.39 -18.60 -16.04
CA THR A 253 -0.11 -18.84 -15.36
C THR A 253 -0.30 -19.37 -13.93
N TRP A 254 -1.37 -18.98 -13.25
CA TRP A 254 -1.66 -19.41 -11.89
C TRP A 254 -2.44 -20.73 -11.82
N MET A 255 -3.08 -21.16 -12.91
CA MET A 255 -3.87 -22.40 -12.94
C MET A 255 -3.01 -23.62 -13.31
N ARG A 256 -1.85 -23.73 -12.66
CA ARG A 256 -0.85 -24.78 -12.93
C ARG A 256 -0.52 -25.53 -11.63
N PRO A 257 -1.27 -26.58 -11.25
CA PRO A 257 -1.11 -27.25 -9.97
C PRO A 257 0.34 -27.69 -9.67
N GLU A 258 1.12 -28.00 -10.70
CA GLU A 258 2.50 -28.46 -10.59
C GLU A 258 3.47 -27.43 -9.99
N ILE A 259 3.15 -26.13 -10.04
CA ILE A 259 4.06 -25.09 -9.52
C ILE A 259 3.95 -24.88 -8.01
N TYR A 260 2.92 -25.44 -7.35
CA TYR A 260 2.59 -25.17 -5.95
C TYR A 260 3.04 -26.26 -4.96
N GLY A 261 3.67 -27.35 -5.43
CA GLY A 261 4.24 -28.37 -4.54
C GLY A 261 5.34 -27.81 -3.63
N SER A 262 5.82 -28.60 -2.65
CA SER A 262 6.97 -28.24 -1.80
C SER A 262 8.20 -27.83 -2.61
N ASP A 263 8.42 -28.55 -3.71
CA ASP A 263 9.50 -28.34 -4.67
C ASP A 263 9.00 -27.67 -5.96
N GLY A 264 7.77 -27.17 -5.93
CA GLY A 264 7.18 -26.43 -7.05
C GLY A 264 7.83 -25.06 -7.19
N GLU A 265 8.00 -24.62 -8.43
CA GLU A 265 8.68 -23.37 -8.77
C GLU A 265 8.12 -22.15 -8.00
N ALA A 266 6.79 -22.04 -7.89
CA ALA A 266 6.17 -20.91 -7.21
C ALA A 266 6.46 -20.90 -5.71
N THR A 267 6.46 -22.06 -5.08
CA THR A 267 6.81 -22.22 -3.66
C THR A 267 8.27 -21.88 -3.43
N LEU A 268 9.18 -22.43 -4.23
CA LEU A 268 10.61 -22.20 -4.11
C LEU A 268 10.96 -20.72 -4.32
N LEU A 269 10.40 -20.10 -5.36
CA LEU A 269 10.63 -18.69 -5.65
C LEU A 269 10.04 -17.79 -4.56
N LYS A 270 8.77 -18.00 -4.17
CA LYS A 270 8.11 -17.15 -3.17
C LYS A 270 8.80 -17.19 -1.82
N MET A 271 9.25 -18.37 -1.42
CA MET A 271 9.92 -18.61 -0.14
C MET A 271 11.43 -18.35 -0.20
N ALA A 272 11.98 -17.89 -1.33
CA ALA A 272 13.42 -17.70 -1.49
C ALA A 272 13.98 -16.71 -0.47
N SER A 273 13.30 -15.59 -0.19
CA SER A 273 13.73 -14.63 0.83
C SER A 273 13.84 -15.26 2.22
N LEU A 274 12.86 -16.06 2.62
CA LEU A 274 12.84 -16.74 3.92
C LEU A 274 13.89 -17.85 4.04
N ARG A 275 14.34 -18.42 2.92
CA ARG A 275 15.39 -19.45 2.89
C ARG A 275 16.80 -18.85 2.81
N ILE A 276 16.97 -17.79 2.02
CA ILE A 276 18.27 -17.19 1.71
C ILE A 276 18.71 -16.22 2.81
N ILE A 277 17.84 -15.35 3.32
CA ILE A 277 18.23 -14.35 4.32
C ILE A 277 18.90 -14.98 5.57
N PRO A 278 18.38 -16.08 6.16
CA PRO A 278 19.02 -16.71 7.31
C PRO A 278 20.42 -17.26 7.05
N THR A 279 20.80 -17.56 5.80
CA THR A 279 22.14 -18.06 5.49
C THR A 279 23.22 -16.99 5.62
N PHE A 280 22.81 -15.73 5.77
CA PHE A 280 23.70 -14.58 6.01
C PHE A 280 23.72 -14.15 7.48
N TYR A 281 23.10 -14.91 8.40
CA TYR A 281 23.15 -14.57 9.82
C TYR A 281 24.54 -14.86 10.38
N GLU A 282 25.18 -13.83 10.94
CA GLU A 282 26.50 -13.91 11.58
C GLU A 282 26.39 -14.11 13.10
N SER A 283 25.21 -13.83 13.67
CA SER A 283 24.93 -13.89 15.10
C SER A 283 23.49 -14.32 15.40
N PRO A 284 23.21 -14.97 16.55
CA PRO A 284 21.85 -15.22 17.02
C PRO A 284 20.99 -13.96 17.13
N LEU A 285 21.61 -12.78 17.29
CA LEU A 285 20.90 -11.50 17.31
C LEU A 285 20.23 -11.17 15.97
N ASN A 286 20.73 -11.67 14.83
CA ASN A 286 20.14 -11.43 13.52
C ASN A 286 18.72 -12.00 13.40
N MET A 287 18.39 -13.05 14.15
CA MET A 287 17.01 -13.56 14.19
C MET A 287 16.03 -12.50 14.74
N PHE A 288 16.47 -11.70 15.72
CA PHE A 288 15.64 -10.72 16.40
C PHE A 288 15.71 -9.32 15.80
N LEU A 289 16.87 -8.96 15.22
CA LEU A 289 17.17 -7.63 14.71
C LEU A 289 17.46 -7.57 13.20
N GLY A 290 17.41 -8.69 12.49
CA GLY A 290 17.58 -8.76 11.03
C GLY A 290 19.02 -8.51 10.59
N LEU A 291 19.17 -8.22 9.29
CA LEU A 291 20.45 -7.93 8.62
C LEU A 291 20.74 -6.44 8.44
N GLY A 292 19.87 -5.55 8.95
CA GLY A 292 20.03 -4.10 8.82
C GLY A 292 19.03 -3.49 7.84
N PRO A 293 18.58 -2.24 8.06
CA PRO A 293 17.71 -1.53 7.12
C PRO A 293 18.26 -1.53 5.70
N GLY A 294 17.43 -1.86 4.71
CA GLY A 294 17.82 -1.84 3.29
C GLY A 294 18.87 -2.89 2.88
N HIS A 295 19.15 -3.89 3.70
CA HIS A 295 20.10 -4.97 3.36
C HIS A 295 19.43 -6.22 2.78
N THR A 296 18.10 -6.32 2.83
CA THR A 296 17.36 -7.48 2.33
C THR A 296 16.41 -7.13 1.18
N VAL A 297 15.18 -7.65 1.21
CA VAL A 297 14.25 -7.70 0.06
C VAL A 297 13.14 -6.65 0.13
N GLY A 298 13.22 -5.72 1.09
CA GLY A 298 12.41 -4.51 1.08
C GLY A 298 12.70 -3.66 -0.16
N ARG A 299 11.86 -2.68 -0.45
CA ARG A 299 12.00 -1.73 -1.55
C ARG A 299 13.36 -1.04 -1.57
N LEU A 300 13.90 -0.66 -0.39
CA LEU A 300 15.20 -0.01 -0.31
C LEU A 300 16.31 -0.94 -0.83
N GLY A 301 16.48 -2.09 -0.18
CA GLY A 301 17.52 -3.07 -0.50
C GLY A 301 17.30 -3.83 -1.80
N GLY A 302 16.04 -4.07 -2.16
CA GLY A 302 15.64 -4.78 -3.35
C GLY A 302 15.98 -4.01 -4.62
N TRP A 303 15.72 -2.72 -4.72
CA TRP A 303 16.04 -2.00 -5.96
C TRP A 303 16.38 -0.53 -5.81
N MET A 304 15.89 0.18 -4.80
CA MET A 304 16.14 1.63 -4.72
C MET A 304 17.63 1.95 -4.55
N LEU A 305 18.39 1.18 -3.77
CA LEU A 305 19.84 1.42 -3.63
C LEU A 305 20.57 1.32 -4.97
N ARG A 306 20.14 0.42 -5.86
CA ARG A 306 20.68 0.26 -7.21
C ARG A 306 20.18 1.35 -8.18
N GLU A 307 18.89 1.64 -8.16
CA GLU A 307 18.27 2.62 -9.09
C GLU A 307 18.67 4.08 -8.81
N TYR A 308 19.01 4.37 -7.55
CA TYR A 308 19.40 5.69 -7.06
C TYR A 308 20.80 5.68 -6.45
N GLU A 309 21.68 4.80 -6.93
CA GLU A 309 23.05 4.67 -6.44
C GLU A 309 23.78 6.02 -6.48
N ASP A 310 23.69 6.74 -7.62
CA ASP A 310 24.27 8.08 -7.82
C ASP A 310 23.83 9.11 -6.76
N LEU A 311 22.69 8.90 -6.12
CA LEU A 311 22.14 9.78 -5.08
C LEU A 311 22.46 9.29 -3.67
N LEU A 312 22.37 7.99 -3.43
CA LEU A 312 22.40 7.39 -2.09
C LEU A 312 23.81 6.96 -1.66
N ALA A 313 24.62 6.44 -2.59
CA ALA A 313 25.97 5.98 -2.29
C ALA A 313 26.89 7.11 -1.78
N PRO A 314 26.91 8.32 -2.38
CA PRO A 314 27.72 9.43 -1.86
C PRO A 314 27.33 9.89 -0.45
N LEU A 315 26.10 9.58 -0.02
CA LEU A 315 25.60 9.90 1.32
C LEU A 315 25.94 8.81 2.35
N GLY A 316 26.57 7.71 1.92
CA GLY A 316 26.98 6.60 2.79
C GLY A 316 25.94 5.49 2.91
N SER A 317 25.15 5.23 1.87
CA SER A 317 24.32 4.01 1.83
C SER A 317 25.17 2.75 1.68
N SER A 318 24.77 1.66 2.32
CA SER A 318 25.41 0.34 2.25
C SER A 318 24.52 -0.69 1.54
N ILE A 319 25.15 -1.66 0.86
CA ILE A 319 24.49 -2.77 0.18
C ILE A 319 25.00 -4.08 0.80
N HIS A 320 24.12 -5.07 0.91
CA HIS A 320 24.43 -6.38 1.48
C HIS A 320 24.16 -7.51 0.47
N PRO A 321 24.99 -8.57 0.42
CA PRO A 321 24.87 -9.64 -0.59
C PRO A 321 23.55 -10.43 -0.53
N ALA A 322 22.86 -10.43 0.61
CA ALA A 322 21.57 -11.12 0.75
C ALA A 322 20.53 -10.66 -0.29
N SER A 323 20.42 -9.35 -0.56
CA SER A 323 19.50 -8.83 -1.58
C SER A 323 19.88 -9.36 -2.98
N GLY A 324 21.18 -9.35 -3.31
CA GLY A 324 21.70 -9.87 -4.57
C GLY A 324 21.43 -11.37 -4.74
N ALA A 325 21.60 -12.17 -3.69
CA ALA A 325 21.32 -13.60 -3.73
C ALA A 325 19.83 -13.90 -3.96
N VAL A 326 18.92 -13.12 -3.37
CA VAL A 326 17.48 -13.28 -3.63
C VAL A 326 17.13 -12.88 -5.07
N TRP A 327 17.72 -11.81 -5.61
CA TRP A 327 17.57 -11.49 -7.04
C TRP A 327 18.15 -12.56 -7.96
N GLY A 328 19.23 -13.23 -7.56
CA GLY A 328 19.74 -14.40 -8.26
C GLY A 328 18.67 -15.49 -8.39
N ALA A 329 17.99 -15.83 -7.29
CA ALA A 329 16.88 -16.78 -7.33
C ALA A 329 15.69 -16.32 -8.20
N VAL A 330 15.44 -15.02 -8.30
CA VAL A 330 14.44 -14.47 -9.25
C VAL A 330 14.87 -14.68 -10.69
N GLY A 331 16.13 -14.36 -11.03
CA GLY A 331 16.66 -14.49 -12.39
C GLY A 331 16.82 -15.95 -12.86
N GLU A 332 17.01 -16.89 -11.94
CA GLU A 332 17.04 -18.33 -12.22
C GLU A 332 15.64 -18.92 -12.45
N SER A 333 14.60 -18.24 -11.98
CA SER A 333 13.22 -18.72 -12.06
C SER A 333 12.53 -18.26 -13.34
N TRP A 334 11.91 -19.19 -14.06
CA TRP A 334 11.06 -18.83 -15.22
C TRP A 334 9.79 -18.07 -14.80
N LEU A 335 9.41 -18.13 -13.51
CA LEU A 335 8.30 -17.35 -12.95
C LEU A 335 8.70 -15.91 -12.61
N GLY A 336 10.00 -15.63 -12.42
CA GLY A 336 10.52 -14.33 -11.99
C GLY A 336 10.05 -13.18 -12.88
N ASP A 337 10.10 -13.38 -14.20
CA ASP A 337 9.69 -12.38 -15.20
C ASP A 337 8.22 -12.50 -15.62
N GLN A 338 7.49 -13.53 -15.15
CA GLN A 338 6.10 -13.78 -15.57
C GLN A 338 5.06 -13.34 -14.55
N SER A 339 5.37 -13.39 -13.25
CA SER A 339 4.39 -13.03 -12.23
C SER A 339 5.01 -12.51 -10.95
N SER A 340 4.74 -11.23 -10.69
CA SER A 340 5.09 -10.59 -9.43
C SER A 340 4.36 -11.18 -8.21
N MET A 341 3.31 -11.99 -8.41
CA MET A 341 2.62 -12.77 -7.36
C MET A 341 3.59 -13.66 -6.56
N PHE A 342 4.54 -14.29 -7.27
CA PHE A 342 5.48 -15.23 -6.68
C PHE A 342 6.81 -14.58 -6.29
N SER A 343 6.93 -13.26 -6.44
CA SER A 343 8.16 -12.56 -6.09
C SER A 343 8.52 -12.77 -4.61
N PRO A 344 9.79 -13.12 -4.31
CA PRO A 344 10.29 -13.16 -2.93
C PRO A 344 10.44 -11.77 -2.31
N LEU A 345 10.29 -10.70 -3.11
CA LEU A 345 10.39 -9.31 -2.68
C LEU A 345 9.01 -8.79 -2.23
N PHE A 346 8.60 -9.19 -1.03
CA PHE A 346 7.33 -8.78 -0.43
C PHE A 346 7.51 -8.10 0.94
N GLY A 347 6.58 -7.21 1.29
CA GLY A 347 6.72 -6.27 2.39
C GLY A 347 7.03 -6.91 3.74
N TRP A 348 6.32 -7.99 4.10
CA TRP A 348 6.57 -8.66 5.38
C TRP A 348 7.96 -9.31 5.46
N ALA A 349 8.46 -9.91 4.37
CA ALA A 349 9.81 -10.44 4.31
C ALA A 349 10.87 -9.33 4.32
N GLY A 350 10.60 -8.19 3.68
CA GLY A 350 11.48 -7.02 3.74
C GLY A 350 11.63 -6.47 5.16
N ILE A 351 10.51 -6.24 5.85
CA ILE A 351 10.51 -5.77 7.25
C ILE A 351 11.24 -6.76 8.15
N TRP A 352 10.89 -8.06 8.08
CA TRP A 352 11.54 -9.10 8.88
C TRP A 352 13.02 -9.26 8.55
N GLY A 353 13.38 -9.26 7.27
CA GLY A 353 14.77 -9.43 6.85
C GLY A 353 15.65 -8.29 7.32
N ASP A 354 15.16 -7.05 7.21
CA ASP A 354 15.90 -5.87 7.61
C ASP A 354 15.97 -5.71 9.14
N THR A 355 14.86 -5.97 9.85
CA THR A 355 14.70 -5.56 11.26
C THR A 355 14.41 -6.70 12.24
N GLY A 356 14.38 -7.94 11.75
CA GLY A 356 14.18 -9.16 12.52
C GLY A 356 12.78 -9.29 13.12
N LEU A 357 12.64 -10.24 14.04
CA LEU A 357 11.37 -10.48 14.72
C LEU A 357 10.88 -9.27 15.52
N PHE A 358 11.76 -8.53 16.20
CA PHE A 358 11.35 -7.37 16.99
C PHE A 358 10.85 -6.23 16.11
N GLY A 359 11.50 -5.99 14.97
CA GLY A 359 11.05 -4.97 14.03
C GLY A 359 9.71 -5.36 13.39
N LEU A 360 9.54 -6.61 12.99
CA LEU A 360 8.26 -7.12 12.49
C LEU A 360 7.13 -6.95 13.52
N LEU A 361 7.35 -7.33 14.77
CA LEU A 361 6.33 -7.25 15.83
C LEU A 361 5.98 -5.80 16.19
N SER A 362 6.97 -4.91 16.26
CA SER A 362 6.72 -3.48 16.53
C SER A 362 6.02 -2.79 15.36
N TYR A 363 6.32 -3.17 14.12
CA TYR A 363 5.59 -2.69 12.96
C TYR A 363 4.15 -3.23 12.91
N LEU A 364 3.94 -4.51 13.24
CA LEU A 364 2.60 -5.08 13.41
C LEU A 364 1.83 -4.39 14.54
N PHE A 365 2.49 -4.01 15.62
CA PHE A 365 1.87 -3.24 16.70
C PHE A 365 1.36 -1.87 16.22
N LEU A 366 2.18 -1.11 15.47
CA LEU A 366 1.72 0.10 14.78
C LEU A 366 0.50 -0.18 13.90
N TYR A 367 0.51 -1.32 13.20
CA TYR A 367 -0.61 -1.71 12.36
C TYR A 367 -1.89 -1.94 13.15
N MET A 368 -1.77 -2.61 14.30
CA MET A 368 -2.89 -2.89 15.19
C MET A 368 -3.45 -1.62 15.83
N LEU A 369 -2.60 -0.64 16.16
CA LEU A 369 -3.07 0.66 16.66
C LEU A 369 -3.99 1.35 15.64
N VAL A 370 -3.60 1.38 14.36
CA VAL A 370 -4.45 1.96 13.30
C VAL A 370 -5.75 1.18 13.17
N PHE A 371 -5.68 -0.16 13.12
CA PHE A 371 -6.85 -1.01 12.94
C PHE A 371 -7.88 -0.85 14.06
N PHE A 372 -7.46 -0.84 15.33
CA PHE A 372 -8.40 -0.77 16.45
C PHE A 372 -8.88 0.64 16.78
N TYR A 373 -8.02 1.65 16.64
CA TYR A 373 -8.34 3.00 17.10
C TYR A 373 -8.79 3.96 15.99
N LEU A 374 -8.34 3.74 14.76
CA LEU A 374 -8.56 4.68 13.64
C LEU A 374 -9.49 4.11 12.57
N CYS A 375 -9.48 2.80 12.30
CA CYS A 375 -10.40 2.16 11.36
C CYS A 375 -11.80 1.96 11.99
N ARG A 376 -12.57 3.05 12.07
CA ARG A 376 -13.90 3.07 12.70
C ARG A 376 -15.01 2.44 11.87
N ASP A 377 -14.83 2.23 10.57
CA ASP A 377 -15.80 1.59 9.67
C ASP A 377 -15.19 0.42 8.90
N ASP A 378 -16.07 -0.36 8.29
CA ASP A 378 -15.74 -1.56 7.54
C ASP A 378 -14.91 -1.27 6.31
N PHE A 379 -15.13 -0.14 5.66
CA PHE A 379 -14.36 0.22 4.47
C PHE A 379 -12.92 0.61 4.85
N SER A 380 -12.73 1.35 5.95
CA SER A 380 -11.41 1.62 6.50
C SER A 380 -10.69 0.33 6.91
N LYS A 381 -11.39 -0.61 7.57
CA LYS A 381 -10.85 -1.94 7.92
C LYS A 381 -10.51 -2.76 6.68
N PHE A 382 -11.36 -2.72 5.65
CA PHE A 382 -11.09 -3.35 4.36
C PHE A 382 -9.81 -2.79 3.74
N CYS A 383 -9.69 -1.47 3.61
CA CYS A 383 -8.50 -0.82 3.07
C CYS A 383 -7.24 -1.21 3.87
N TRP A 384 -7.36 -1.31 5.19
CA TRP A 384 -6.26 -1.76 6.05
C TRP A 384 -5.86 -3.21 5.82
N LEU A 385 -6.83 -4.12 5.75
CA LEU A 385 -6.59 -5.54 5.45
C LEU A 385 -6.05 -5.74 4.03
N THR A 386 -6.42 -4.88 3.09
CA THR A 386 -5.85 -4.85 1.75
C THR A 386 -4.36 -4.53 1.80
N VAL A 387 -3.92 -3.58 2.62
CA VAL A 387 -2.48 -3.34 2.82
C VAL A 387 -1.78 -4.58 3.39
N PHE A 388 -2.40 -5.24 4.39
CA PHE A 388 -1.86 -6.47 4.95
C PHE A 388 -1.70 -7.58 3.90
N ALA A 389 -2.72 -7.79 3.07
CA ALA A 389 -2.71 -8.78 2.00
C ALA A 389 -1.68 -8.44 0.90
N HIS A 390 -1.57 -7.18 0.49
CA HIS A 390 -0.50 -6.75 -0.41
C HIS A 390 0.87 -7.03 0.19
N GLY A 391 1.07 -6.83 1.49
CA GLY A 391 2.34 -7.14 2.17
C GLY A 391 2.82 -8.58 2.04
N LEU A 392 1.91 -9.54 1.86
CA LEU A 392 2.23 -10.96 1.66
C LEU A 392 2.67 -11.25 0.22
N ILE A 393 2.33 -10.38 -0.72
CA ILE A 393 2.51 -10.62 -2.15
C ILE A 393 3.56 -9.69 -2.74
N PHE A 394 3.58 -8.43 -2.30
CA PHE A 394 4.36 -7.32 -2.86
C PHE A 394 5.01 -6.48 -1.79
N SER A 395 5.95 -5.65 -2.22
CA SER A 395 6.53 -4.54 -1.46
C SER A 395 5.62 -3.31 -1.31
N GLN A 396 4.33 -3.35 -1.70
CA GLN A 396 3.52 -2.12 -1.73
C GLN A 396 3.32 -1.43 -0.39
N MET A 397 3.57 -2.13 0.72
CA MET A 397 3.65 -1.51 2.03
C MET A 397 4.71 -0.41 2.14
N GLU A 398 5.67 -0.40 1.22
CA GLU A 398 6.74 0.58 1.11
C GLU A 398 6.60 1.45 -0.15
N GLU A 399 5.48 1.31 -0.89
CA GLU A 399 5.16 2.16 -2.05
C GLU A 399 4.39 3.40 -1.57
N PRO A 400 5.02 4.59 -1.56
CA PRO A 400 4.41 5.78 -0.95
C PRO A 400 3.12 6.20 -1.67
N GLY A 401 3.05 6.02 -2.99
CA GLY A 401 1.84 6.30 -3.77
C GLY A 401 0.62 5.50 -3.33
N PHE A 402 0.80 4.21 -3.04
CA PHE A 402 -0.27 3.34 -2.56
C PHE A 402 -0.59 3.61 -1.08
N MET A 403 0.42 3.60 -0.22
CA MET A 403 0.22 3.68 1.21
C MET A 403 -0.34 5.03 1.66
N LEU A 404 0.17 6.14 1.11
CA LEU A 404 -0.37 7.46 1.43
C LEU A 404 -1.79 7.62 0.89
N PHE A 405 -2.14 6.98 -0.24
CA PHE A 405 -3.51 6.98 -0.73
C PHE A 405 -4.48 6.25 0.22
N ILE A 406 -4.11 5.04 0.65
CA ILE A 406 -4.90 4.25 1.61
C ILE A 406 -5.08 5.03 2.91
N ILE A 407 -4.01 5.61 3.44
CA ILE A 407 -4.07 6.41 4.67
C ILE A 407 -4.92 7.66 4.51
N MET A 408 -4.84 8.35 3.36
CA MET A 408 -5.71 9.50 3.09
C MET A 408 -7.18 9.09 3.14
N ILE A 409 -7.54 7.93 2.58
CA ILE A 409 -8.91 7.41 2.63
C ILE A 409 -9.33 7.10 4.07
N ILE A 410 -8.51 6.37 4.83
CA ILE A 410 -8.80 6.03 6.25
C ILE A 410 -8.92 7.29 7.11
N GLY A 411 -7.97 8.22 6.97
CA GLY A 411 -7.97 9.49 7.70
C GLY A 411 -9.19 10.35 7.37
N LEU A 412 -9.61 10.41 6.10
CA LEU A 412 -10.84 11.11 5.71
C LEU A 412 -12.09 10.45 6.30
N GLN A 413 -12.19 9.12 6.29
CA GLN A 413 -13.33 8.42 6.91
C GLN A 413 -13.40 8.65 8.41
N TRP A 414 -12.25 8.66 9.08
CA TRP A 414 -12.17 9.00 10.50
C TRP A 414 -12.69 10.42 10.78
N GLN A 415 -12.25 11.41 9.99
CA GLN A 415 -12.72 12.80 10.10
C GLN A 415 -14.21 12.92 9.82
N HIS A 416 -14.73 12.24 8.79
CA HIS A 416 -16.14 12.25 8.45
C HIS A 416 -17.03 11.77 9.60
N LYS A 417 -16.64 10.68 10.27
CA LYS A 417 -17.36 10.16 11.44
C LYS A 417 -17.32 11.13 12.61
N ARG A 418 -16.15 11.69 12.90
CA ARG A 418 -16.01 12.68 13.97
C ARG A 418 -16.91 13.90 13.74
N ILE A 419 -16.91 14.45 12.52
CA ILE A 419 -17.75 15.60 12.15
C ILE A 419 -19.23 15.25 12.33
N SER A 420 -19.65 14.07 11.88
CA SER A 420 -21.03 13.58 12.03
C SER A 420 -21.42 13.43 13.52
N GLU A 421 -20.55 12.87 14.35
CA GLU A 421 -20.75 12.73 15.80
C GLU A 421 -20.92 14.09 16.50
N LEU A 422 -20.10 15.09 16.12
CA LEU A 422 -20.19 16.45 16.67
C LEU A 422 -21.50 17.13 16.25
N HIS A 423 -21.87 17.04 14.97
CA HIS A 423 -23.11 17.63 14.48
C HIS A 423 -24.35 17.05 15.16
N LEU A 424 -24.38 15.74 15.40
CA LEU A 424 -25.47 15.09 16.13
C LEU A 424 -25.58 15.59 17.58
N LYS A 425 -24.45 15.81 18.25
CA LYS A 425 -24.43 16.39 19.62
C LYS A 425 -24.98 17.81 19.61
N ASP A 426 -24.57 18.64 18.65
CA ASP A 426 -25.06 20.02 18.55
C ASP A 426 -26.58 20.08 18.34
N LEU A 427 -27.12 19.19 17.49
CA LEU A 427 -28.57 19.06 17.29
C LEU A 427 -29.29 18.66 18.59
N GLN A 428 -28.76 17.68 19.33
CA GLN A 428 -29.33 17.25 20.63
C GLN A 428 -29.32 18.38 21.67
N TYR A 429 -28.23 19.12 21.79
CA TYR A 429 -28.16 20.28 22.69
C TYR A 429 -29.14 21.38 22.30
N SER A 430 -29.27 21.68 21.00
CA SER A 430 -30.21 22.69 20.49
C SER A 430 -31.68 22.31 20.68
N ALA A 431 -31.98 21.01 20.76
CA ALA A 431 -33.31 20.51 21.06
C ALA A 431 -33.60 20.59 22.56
N TYR A 432 -32.61 20.27 23.41
CA TYR A 432 -32.73 20.41 24.86
C TYR A 432 -32.96 21.87 25.27
N SER A 433 -32.16 22.81 24.74
CA SER A 433 -32.26 24.25 25.07
C SER A 433 -33.54 24.93 24.56
N ARG A 434 -34.37 24.27 23.75
CA ARG A 434 -35.68 24.80 23.33
C ARG A 434 -36.83 24.32 24.21
N ASN A 435 -36.59 23.29 25.02
CA ASN A 435 -37.61 22.68 25.89
C ASN A 435 -37.52 23.15 27.35
N TYR A 436 -36.54 24.00 27.66
CA TYR A 436 -36.36 24.72 28.94
C TYR A 436 -36.19 26.20 28.61
#